data_AF-A0A8T5ZK93-F1
#
_entry.id   AF-A0A8T5ZK93-F1
#
_cell.length_a   1.000
_cell.length_b   1.000
_cell.length_c   1.000
_cell.angle_alpha   90.00
_cell.angle_beta   90.00
_cell.angle_gamma   90.00
#
_symmetry.space_group_name_H-M   'P 1'
#
loop_
_entity.id
_entity.type
_entity.pdbx_description
1 polymer ?
#
loop_
_entity_poly.entity_id
_entity_poly.type
_entity_poly.pdbx_seq_one_letter_code
_entity_poly.pdbx_strand_id
1 'polypeptide(L)' 'MLKRFFITGTDTSVGKTVVSRALLQALASQGKTVAGYKPVAKGSKETPEGL' A
#
# COMPACT_ATOMS: atom_id res chain seq x y z
N MET A 1 3.80 7.39 18.87
CA MET A 1 2.49 7.64 18.21
C MET A 1 2.55 7.12 16.78
N LEU A 2 1.59 6.27 16.36
CA LEU A 2 1.58 5.70 15.00
C LEU A 2 1.10 6.74 13.98
N LYS A 3 1.91 7.04 12.95
CA LYS A 3 1.50 7.87 11.80
C LYS A 3 0.82 6.99 10.75
N ARG A 4 -0.35 7.42 10.24
CA ARG A 4 -1.17 6.69 9.26
C ARG A 4 -1.50 7.62 8.09
N PHE A 5 -1.29 7.13 6.87
CA PHE A 5 -1.62 7.84 5.64
C PHE A 5 -2.71 7.08 4.88
N PHE A 6 -3.76 7.78 4.45
CA PHE A 6 -4.77 7.24 3.54
C PHE A 6 -4.47 7.70 2.12
N ILE A 7 -4.20 6.76 1.22
CA ILE A 7 -3.90 7.04 -0.19
C ILE A 7 -5.17 6.81 -1.02
N THR A 8 -5.81 7.89 -1.44
CA THR A 8 -6.99 7.89 -2.32
C THR A 8 -6.59 8.25 -3.76
N GLY A 9 -7.55 8.30 -4.68
CA GLY A 9 -7.35 8.77 -6.05
C GLY A 9 -8.67 9.17 -6.69
N THR A 10 -8.60 10.02 -7.71
CA THR A 10 -9.76 10.58 -8.40
C THR A 10 -10.54 9.54 -9.22
N ASP A 11 -9.87 8.48 -9.67
CA ASP A 11 -10.45 7.37 -10.43
C ASP A 11 -9.68 6.06 -10.17
N THR A 12 -10.07 4.98 -10.83
CA THR A 12 -9.33 3.73 -11.02
C THR A 12 -8.08 3.95 -11.87
N SER A 13 -7.05 3.09 -11.70
CA SER A 13 -5.80 3.12 -12.49
C SER A 13 -4.98 4.43 -12.51
N VAL A 14 -5.34 5.45 -11.73
CA VAL A 14 -4.60 6.74 -11.61
C VAL A 14 -3.24 6.65 -10.89
N GLY A 15 -2.66 5.46 -10.76
CA GLY A 15 -1.31 5.29 -10.17
C GLY A 15 -1.24 5.13 -8.65
N LYS A 16 -2.37 4.95 -7.95
CA LYS A 16 -2.41 4.75 -6.48
C LYS A 16 -1.40 3.71 -5.98
N THR A 17 -1.32 2.55 -6.63
CA THR A 17 -0.38 1.47 -6.24
C THR A 17 1.08 1.91 -6.37
N VAL A 18 1.41 2.65 -7.43
CA VAL A 18 2.78 3.15 -7.66
C VAL A 18 3.15 4.15 -6.58
N VAL A 19 2.27 5.11 -6.30
CA VAL A 19 2.49 6.13 -5.26
C VAL A 19 2.61 5.49 -3.87
N SER A 20 1.73 4.56 -3.52
CA SER A 20 1.81 3.85 -2.24
C SER A 20 3.16 3.11 -2.08
N ARG A 21 3.64 2.42 -3.12
CA ARG A 21 4.93 1.72 -3.08
C ARG A 21 6.11 2.70 -2.96
N ALA A 22 6.10 3.78 -3.73
CA ALA A 22 7.13 4.82 -3.66
C ALA A 22 7.22 5.43 -2.25
N LEU A 23 6.09 5.73 -1.62
CA LEU A 23 6.05 6.25 -0.26
C LEU A 23 6.62 5.26 0.76
N LEU A 24 6.24 3.98 0.67
CA LEU A 24 6.77 2.94 1.55
C LEU A 24 8.28 2.78 1.38
N GLN A 25 8.77 2.74 0.14
CA GLN A 25 10.19 2.62 -0.16
C GLN A 25 10.98 3.83 0.36
N ALA A 26 10.47 5.04 0.16
CA ALA A 26 11.12 6.28 0.62
C ALA A 26 11.15 6.40 2.15
N LEU A 27 10.12 5.91 2.85
CA LEU A 27 10.12 5.89 4.32
C LEU A 27 11.04 4.79 4.86
N ALA A 28 11.03 3.61 4.25
CA ALA A 28 11.90 2.51 4.61
C ALA A 28 13.39 2.87 4.40
N SER A 29 13.73 3.58 3.32
CA SER A 29 15.10 4.04 3.07
C SER A 29 15.60 5.08 4.10
N GLN A 30 14.69 5.72 4.83
CA GLN A 30 15.00 6.59 5.96
C GLN A 30 15.05 5.83 7.31
N GLY A 31 15.08 4.49 7.28
CA GLY A 31 15.13 3.65 8.48
C GLY A 31 13.82 3.58 9.27
N LYS A 32 12.68 3.99 8.68
CA LYS A 32 11.38 3.94 9.35
C LYS A 32 10.72 2.58 9.16
N THR A 33 10.18 2.02 10.24
CA THR A 33 9.27 0.88 10.16
C THR A 33 7.94 1.32 9.53
N VAL A 34 7.61 0.75 8.38
CA VAL A 34 6.40 1.07 7.61
C VAL A 34 5.76 -0.20 7.05
N ALA A 35 4.44 -0.17 6.90
CA ALA A 35 3.67 -1.25 6.30
C ALA A 35 2.62 -0.68 5.34
N GLY A 36 2.45 -1.33 4.19
CA GLY A 36 1.33 -1.09 3.28
C GLY A 36 0.10 -1.88 3.72
N TYR A 37 -1.09 -1.29 3.59
CA TYR A 37 -2.34 -1.96 3.92
C TYR A 37 -3.36 -1.76 2.80
N LYS A 38 -3.92 -2.87 2.29
CA LYS A 38 -4.97 -2.89 1.27
C LYS A 38 -6.11 -3.80 1.73
N PRO A 39 -7.12 -3.28 2.44
CA PRO A 39 -8.18 -4.11 3.03
C PRO A 39 -9.07 -4.80 2.00
N VAL A 40 -9.20 -4.22 0.80
CA VAL A 40 -10.04 -4.75 -0.28
C VAL A 40 -9.25 -4.76 -1.57
N ALA A 41 -8.88 -5.95 -2.05
CA ALA A 41 -8.21 -6.15 -3.33
C ALA A 41 -9.19 -6.76 -4.33
N LYS A 42 -9.15 -6.30 -5.59
CA LYS A 42 -9.87 -6.93 -6.70
C LYS A 42 -8.91 -7.88 -7.42
N GLY A 43 -9.39 -9.07 -7.77
CA GLY A 43 -8.59 -10.06 -8.52
C GLY A 43 -7.55 -10.79 -7.67
N SER A 44 -7.70 -10.79 -6.35
CA SER A 44 -6.95 -11.66 -5.45
C SER A 44 -7.26 -13.14 -5.73
N LYS A 45 -6.30 -14.01 -5.43
CA LYS A 45 -6.39 -15.45 -5.67
C LYS A 45 -6.06 -16.13 -4.37
N GLU A 46 -6.94 -17.02 -3.93
CA GLU A 46 -6.62 -17.88 -2.81
C GLU A 46 -5.36 -18.71 -3.10
N THR A 47 -4.46 -18.69 -2.14
CA THR A 47 -3.23 -19.45 -2.05
C THR A 47 -3.22 -20.22 -0.73
N PRO A 48 -2.39 -21.28 -0.58
CA PRO A 48 -2.24 -21.97 0.70
C PRO A 48 -1.83 -21.05 1.86
N GLU A 49 -1.17 -19.93 1.57
CA GLU A 49 -0.71 -18.94 2.53
C GLU A 49 -1.76 -17.88 2.88
N GLY A 50 -2.91 -17.87 2.19
CA GLY A 50 -3.98 -16.89 2.36
C GLY A 50 -4.55 -16.37 1.04
N LEU A 51 -5.31 -15.28 1.11
CA LEU A 51 -5.98 -14.63 -0.03
C LEU A 51 -5.03 -13.86 -0.96
#